data_AF-K2NYM2-F1
#
_entry.id   AF-K2NYM2-F1
#
_cell.length_a   1.000
_cell.length_b   1.000
_cell.length_c   1.000
_cell.angle_alpha   90.00
_cell.angle_beta   90.00
_cell.angle_gamma   90.00
#
_symmetry.space_group_name_H-M   'P 1'
#
loop_
_entity.id
_entity.type
_entity.pdbx_description
1 polymer ?
#
loop_
_entity_poly.entity_id
_entity_poly.type
_entity_poly.pdbx_seq_one_letter_code
_entity_poly.pdbx_strand_id
1 'polypeptide(L)'
;MDNRPFLEFDITKIKENTVKEIEKFHKSKLDISTIVDNASNLKYTREVKNLIGQELASSSPEFIKLFASKTYNGRLTSKVMDEFTEIVGKAFNQIISEKVNERLNAALNKEQEKQQEENKDQPPLSKIITTNEEMEAYQIVLAILGRKVDKSRIVQRDTQSYFGILLDNNNRKPICRLHLNTGVKYISLFDREKNEIREKIETVDDIYSFEDQLLRTIDYYHSELQIL
;
A
#
# COMPACT_ATOMS: atom_id res chain seq x y z
N MET A 1 -18.79 -30.35 -38.10
CA MET A 1 -18.89 -29.17 -37.23
C MET A 1 -18.46 -29.61 -35.84
N ASP A 2 -17.59 -28.83 -35.19
CA ASP A 2 -17.03 -29.20 -33.88
C ASP A 2 -18.12 -29.09 -32.80
N ASN A 3 -18.20 -30.07 -31.88
CA ASN A 3 -19.29 -30.14 -30.89
C ASN A 3 -19.14 -29.14 -29.74
N ARG A 4 -17.98 -28.46 -29.64
CA ARG A 4 -17.68 -27.50 -28.58
C ARG A 4 -17.36 -26.12 -29.17
N PRO A 5 -17.89 -25.03 -28.58
CA PRO A 5 -17.61 -23.68 -29.04
C PRO A 5 -16.13 -23.32 -28.81
N PHE A 6 -15.51 -22.64 -29.77
CA PHE A 6 -14.11 -22.17 -29.69
C PHE A 6 -13.99 -20.80 -28.98
N LEU A 7 -15.08 -20.02 -28.93
CA LEU A 7 -15.16 -18.74 -28.22
C LEU A 7 -16.50 -18.66 -27.50
N GLU A 8 -16.45 -18.38 -26.20
CA GLU A 8 -17.62 -18.20 -25.34
C GLU A 8 -17.34 -17.01 -24.43
N PHE A 9 -18.31 -16.10 -24.31
CA PHE A 9 -18.18 -14.92 -23.49
C PHE A 9 -19.54 -14.42 -23.00
N ASP A 10 -19.51 -13.74 -21.86
CA ASP A 10 -20.67 -13.09 -21.28
C ASP A 10 -20.74 -11.64 -21.80
N ILE A 11 -21.83 -11.29 -22.47
CA ILE A 11 -22.05 -9.95 -23.04
C ILE A 11 -22.02 -8.87 -21.94
N THR A 12 -22.39 -9.22 -20.70
CA THR A 12 -22.40 -8.29 -19.57
C THR A 12 -21.04 -8.15 -18.88
N LYS A 13 -20.11 -9.09 -19.12
CA LYS A 13 -18.77 -9.15 -18.50
C LYS A 13 -17.68 -9.37 -19.56
N ILE A 14 -17.74 -8.61 -20.64
CA ILE A 14 -16.76 -8.71 -21.73
C ILE A 14 -15.40 -8.19 -21.24
N LYS A 15 -14.37 -9.03 -21.37
CA LYS A 15 -12.98 -8.64 -21.14
C LYS A 15 -12.41 -8.00 -22.40
N GLU A 16 -11.52 -7.02 -22.24
CA GLU A 16 -10.93 -6.26 -23.34
C GLU A 16 -10.19 -7.14 -24.37
N ASN A 17 -9.55 -8.22 -23.92
CA ASN A 17 -8.94 -9.22 -24.82
C ASN A 17 -9.98 -9.94 -25.68
N THR A 18 -11.17 -10.21 -25.13
CA THR A 18 -12.27 -10.83 -25.87
C THR A 18 -12.79 -9.88 -26.95
N VAL A 19 -12.83 -8.56 -26.68
CA VAL A 19 -13.22 -7.54 -27.69
C VAL A 19 -12.29 -7.56 -28.89
N LYS A 20 -10.96 -7.53 -28.64
CA LYS A 20 -9.94 -7.60 -29.70
C LYS A 20 -10.08 -8.88 -30.52
N GLU A 21 -10.49 -9.97 -29.89
CA GLU A 21 -10.71 -11.23 -30.57
C GLU A 21 -11.99 -11.23 -31.40
N ILE A 22 -13.09 -10.68 -30.88
CA ILE A 22 -14.35 -10.49 -31.63
C ILE A 22 -14.13 -9.57 -32.84
N GLU A 23 -13.28 -8.56 -32.73
CA GLU A 23 -12.97 -7.62 -33.83
C GLU A 23 -12.40 -8.32 -35.07
N LYS A 24 -11.65 -9.42 -34.88
CA LYS A 24 -11.11 -10.24 -35.98
C LYS A 24 -12.19 -10.93 -36.80
N PHE A 25 -13.40 -11.04 -36.27
CA PHE A 25 -14.57 -11.60 -36.96
C PHE A 25 -15.39 -10.53 -37.71
N HIS A 26 -14.96 -9.26 -37.70
CA HIS A 26 -15.60 -8.21 -38.48
C HIS A 26 -15.39 -8.42 -39.98
N LYS A 27 -16.44 -8.22 -40.78
CA LYS A 27 -16.48 -8.52 -42.23
C LYS A 27 -15.31 -7.92 -43.03
N SER A 28 -14.80 -6.75 -42.65
CA SER A 28 -13.69 -6.08 -43.34
C SER A 28 -12.30 -6.62 -43.02
N LYS A 29 -12.14 -7.42 -41.96
CA LYS A 29 -10.87 -7.98 -41.48
C LYS A 29 -10.85 -9.52 -41.46
N LEU A 30 -11.92 -10.14 -41.95
CA LEU A 30 -12.18 -11.57 -41.86
C LEU A 30 -11.26 -12.35 -42.82
N ASP A 31 -10.40 -13.21 -42.27
CA ASP A 31 -9.61 -14.18 -43.04
C ASP A 31 -9.90 -15.60 -42.53
N ILE A 32 -10.54 -16.39 -43.38
CA ILE A 32 -11.06 -17.73 -43.03
C ILE A 32 -9.93 -18.68 -42.62
N SER A 33 -8.77 -18.59 -43.28
CA SER A 33 -7.64 -19.49 -43.03
C SER A 33 -7.07 -19.25 -41.63
N THR A 34 -6.82 -17.99 -41.30
CA THR A 34 -6.36 -17.60 -39.96
C THR A 34 -7.41 -17.82 -38.89
N ILE A 35 -8.71 -17.70 -39.19
CA ILE A 35 -9.78 -17.97 -38.21
C ILE A 35 -9.82 -19.45 -37.79
N VAL A 36 -9.61 -20.39 -38.71
CA VAL A 36 -9.64 -21.83 -38.39
C VAL A 36 -8.44 -22.24 -37.53
N ASP A 37 -7.25 -21.72 -37.86
CA ASP A 37 -6.03 -21.96 -37.07
C ASP A 37 -6.13 -21.28 -35.69
N ASN A 38 -6.65 -20.04 -35.65
CA ASN A 38 -6.90 -19.33 -34.41
C ASN A 38 -7.96 -20.05 -33.55
N ALA A 39 -9.02 -20.60 -34.14
CA ALA A 39 -10.05 -21.32 -33.42
C ALA A 39 -9.50 -22.58 -32.73
N SER A 40 -8.63 -23.33 -33.41
CA SER A 40 -7.97 -24.50 -32.84
C SER A 40 -7.03 -24.12 -31.71
N ASN A 41 -6.20 -23.10 -31.92
CA ASN A 41 -5.30 -22.58 -30.87
C ASN A 41 -6.08 -22.02 -29.66
N LEU A 42 -7.17 -21.30 -29.88
CA LEU A 42 -8.03 -20.76 -28.82
C LEU A 42 -8.69 -21.87 -28.02
N LYS A 43 -9.17 -22.93 -28.68
CA LYS A 43 -9.73 -24.12 -28.04
C LYS A 43 -8.71 -24.77 -27.10
N TYR A 44 -7.54 -25.13 -27.63
CA TYR A 44 -6.51 -25.78 -26.80
C TYR A 44 -6.00 -24.86 -25.69
N THR A 45 -5.81 -23.57 -25.97
CA THR A 45 -5.40 -22.58 -24.96
C THR A 45 -6.42 -22.51 -23.82
N ARG A 46 -7.72 -22.53 -24.14
CA ARG A 46 -8.78 -22.54 -23.12
C ARG A 46 -8.76 -23.82 -22.30
N GLU A 47 -8.66 -24.98 -22.95
CA GLU A 47 -8.60 -26.27 -22.25
C GLU A 47 -7.38 -26.36 -21.34
N VAL A 48 -6.21 -25.95 -21.82
CA VAL A 48 -4.98 -25.87 -21.02
C VAL A 48 -5.15 -24.91 -19.84
N LYS A 49 -5.75 -23.73 -20.04
CA LYS A 49 -6.04 -22.79 -18.94
C LYS A 49 -6.97 -23.40 -17.89
N ASN A 50 -7.97 -24.17 -18.31
CA ASN A 50 -8.88 -24.85 -17.39
C ASN A 50 -8.13 -25.93 -16.58
N LEU A 51 -7.29 -26.73 -17.24
CA LEU A 51 -6.47 -27.74 -16.57
C LEU A 51 -5.48 -27.10 -15.58
N ILE A 52 -4.82 -26.00 -15.95
CA ILE A 52 -3.96 -25.24 -15.03
C ILE A 52 -4.79 -24.74 -13.82
N GLY A 53 -6.00 -24.23 -14.06
CA GLY A 53 -6.89 -23.80 -12.98
C GLY A 53 -7.27 -24.93 -12.02
N GLN A 54 -7.50 -26.14 -12.55
CA GLN A 54 -7.78 -27.33 -11.75
C GLN A 54 -6.56 -27.73 -10.92
N GLU A 55 -5.38 -27.78 -11.53
CA GLU A 55 -4.11 -28.10 -10.84
C GLU A 55 -3.74 -27.07 -9.75
N LEU A 56 -4.10 -25.81 -9.96
CA LEU A 56 -3.95 -24.74 -8.97
C LEU A 56 -4.90 -24.90 -7.79
N ALA A 57 -6.15 -25.29 -8.04
CA ALA A 57 -7.15 -25.50 -6.99
C ALA A 57 -6.91 -26.79 -6.20
N SER A 58 -6.49 -27.84 -6.89
CA SER A 58 -6.21 -29.16 -6.33
C SER A 58 -5.12 -29.83 -7.17
N SER A 59 -3.88 -29.74 -6.72
CA SER A 59 -2.72 -30.30 -7.42
C SER A 59 -2.78 -31.82 -7.51
N SER A 60 -2.68 -32.35 -8.73
CA SER A 60 -2.67 -33.80 -8.98
C SER A 60 -1.35 -34.44 -8.55
N PRO A 61 -1.33 -35.75 -8.25
CA PRO A 61 -0.10 -36.48 -7.92
C PRO A 61 0.96 -36.39 -9.03
N GLU A 62 0.55 -36.43 -10.30
CA GLU A 62 1.43 -36.27 -11.46
C GLU A 62 2.07 -34.88 -11.49
N PHE A 63 1.30 -33.85 -11.18
CA PHE A 63 1.77 -32.47 -11.12
C PHE A 63 2.74 -32.25 -9.96
N ILE A 64 2.44 -32.78 -8.78
CA ILE A 64 3.32 -32.72 -7.61
C ILE A 64 4.64 -33.46 -7.90
N LYS A 65 4.55 -34.63 -8.55
CA LYS A 65 5.72 -35.43 -8.95
C LYS A 65 6.63 -34.68 -9.92
N LEU A 66 6.06 -33.87 -10.81
CA LEU A 66 6.83 -33.04 -11.74
C LEU A 66 7.78 -32.08 -11.01
N PHE A 67 7.33 -31.46 -9.92
CA PHE A 67 8.16 -30.56 -9.11
C PHE A 67 9.08 -31.34 -8.20
N ALA A 68 8.55 -32.32 -7.46
CA ALA A 68 9.32 -33.12 -6.52
C ALA A 68 10.53 -33.81 -7.18
N SER A 69 10.36 -34.33 -8.40
CA SER A 69 11.46 -34.97 -9.15
C SER A 69 12.58 -34.03 -9.56
N LYS A 70 12.31 -32.72 -9.65
CA LYS A 70 13.29 -31.70 -10.02
C LYS A 70 13.97 -31.04 -8.82
N THR A 71 13.32 -31.06 -7.65
CA THR A 71 13.79 -30.34 -6.46
C THR A 71 14.31 -31.25 -5.35
N TYR A 72 13.90 -32.52 -5.33
CA TYR A 72 14.33 -33.48 -4.31
C TYR A 72 15.37 -34.46 -4.86
N ASN A 73 16.57 -34.46 -4.27
CA ASN A 73 17.70 -35.26 -4.74
C ASN A 73 17.70 -36.71 -4.22
N GLY A 74 16.53 -37.26 -3.88
CA GLY A 74 16.38 -38.60 -3.30
C GLY A 74 15.25 -39.40 -3.93
N ARG A 75 15.01 -40.60 -3.42
CA ARG A 75 13.91 -41.45 -3.91
C ARG A 75 12.57 -40.83 -3.53
N LEU A 76 11.69 -40.63 -4.52
CA LEU A 76 10.32 -40.18 -4.31
C LEU A 76 9.50 -41.31 -3.67
N THR A 77 9.46 -41.32 -2.34
CA THR A 77 8.61 -42.22 -1.55
C THR A 77 7.24 -41.58 -1.32
N SER A 78 6.24 -42.36 -0.89
CA SER A 78 4.90 -41.83 -0.56
C SER A 78 4.98 -40.66 0.42
N LYS A 79 5.80 -40.80 1.47
CA LYS A 79 5.97 -39.75 2.47
C LYS A 79 6.52 -38.44 1.90
N VAL A 80 7.49 -38.54 0.99
CA VAL A 80 8.05 -37.36 0.29
C VAL A 80 7.00 -36.75 -0.63
N MET A 81 6.18 -37.56 -1.32
CA MET A 81 5.08 -37.05 -2.15
C MET A 81 4.03 -36.32 -1.32
N ASP A 82 3.69 -36.81 -0.13
CA ASP A 82 2.74 -36.17 0.80
C ASP A 82 3.29 -34.81 1.28
N GLU A 83 4.56 -34.75 1.67
CA GLU A 83 5.23 -33.49 2.05
C GLU A 83 5.24 -32.48 0.88
N PHE A 84 5.55 -32.94 -0.33
CA PHE A 84 5.57 -32.08 -1.51
C PHE A 84 4.17 -31.61 -1.93
N THR A 85 3.11 -32.35 -1.59
CA THR A 85 1.72 -31.93 -1.84
C THR A 85 1.44 -30.61 -1.12
N GLU A 86 1.81 -30.51 0.15
CA GLU A 86 1.64 -29.27 0.92
C GLU A 86 2.56 -28.14 0.44
N ILE A 87 3.82 -28.45 0.13
CA ILE A 87 4.80 -27.46 -0.30
C ILE A 87 4.38 -26.82 -1.63
N VAL A 88 3.96 -27.64 -2.60
CA VAL A 88 3.52 -27.17 -3.91
C VAL A 88 2.27 -26.29 -3.76
N GLY A 89 1.28 -26.73 -2.99
CA GLY A 89 0.08 -25.94 -2.73
C GLY A 89 0.36 -24.58 -2.07
N LYS A 90 1.24 -24.54 -1.05
CA LYS A 90 1.66 -23.30 -0.40
C LYS A 90 2.40 -22.37 -1.38
N ALA A 91 3.33 -22.90 -2.17
CA ALA A 91 4.09 -22.11 -3.14
C ALA A 91 3.19 -21.46 -4.20
N PHE A 92 2.19 -22.17 -4.71
CA PHE A 92 1.24 -21.60 -5.68
C PHE A 92 0.41 -20.47 -5.09
N ASN A 93 -0.13 -20.64 -3.88
CA ASN A 93 -0.88 -19.59 -3.20
C ASN A 93 -0.02 -18.34 -2.95
N GLN A 94 1.24 -18.54 -2.58
CA GLN A 94 2.19 -17.46 -2.40
C GLN A 94 2.46 -16.72 -3.72
N ILE A 95 2.75 -17.43 -4.82
CA ILE A 95 3.00 -16.84 -6.14
C ILE A 95 1.77 -16.06 -6.63
N ILE A 96 0.56 -16.59 -6.45
CA ILE A 96 -0.67 -15.88 -6.82
C ILE A 96 -0.79 -14.58 -6.02
N SER A 97 -0.56 -14.64 -4.70
CA SER A 97 -0.61 -13.47 -3.82
C SER A 97 0.42 -12.42 -4.22
N GLU A 98 1.66 -12.83 -4.50
CA GLU A 98 2.72 -11.97 -5.00
C GLU A 98 2.34 -11.32 -6.34
N LYS A 99 1.81 -12.08 -7.31
CA LYS A 99 1.39 -11.55 -8.62
C LYS A 99 0.21 -10.58 -8.52
N VAL A 100 -0.74 -10.83 -7.62
CA VAL A 100 -1.85 -9.91 -7.36
C VAL A 100 -1.31 -8.62 -6.75
N ASN A 101 -0.42 -8.71 -5.76
CA ASN A 101 0.21 -7.55 -5.13
C ASN A 101 1.06 -6.76 -6.12
N GLU A 102 1.87 -7.42 -6.95
CA GLU A 102 2.64 -6.79 -8.03
C GLU A 102 1.72 -6.03 -9.00
N ARG A 103 0.61 -6.64 -9.42
CA ARG A 103 -0.34 -6.00 -10.35
C ARG A 103 -1.09 -4.84 -9.71
N LEU A 104 -1.48 -4.95 -8.45
CA LEU A 104 -2.08 -3.86 -7.68
C LEU A 104 -1.10 -2.70 -7.55
N ASN A 105 0.15 -2.98 -7.13
CA ASN A 105 1.20 -1.97 -7.05
C ASN A 105 1.50 -1.33 -8.41
N ALA A 106 1.53 -2.11 -9.49
CA ALA A 106 1.73 -1.58 -10.84
C ALA A 106 0.54 -0.73 -11.33
N ALA A 107 -0.69 -1.08 -10.96
CA ALA A 107 -1.88 -0.29 -11.27
C ALA A 107 -1.91 1.02 -10.46
N LEU A 108 -1.58 0.96 -9.17
CA LEU A 108 -1.44 2.13 -8.30
C LEU A 108 -0.35 3.08 -8.81
N ASN A 109 0.80 2.54 -9.22
CA ASN A 109 1.89 3.34 -9.80
C ASN A 109 1.48 3.95 -11.16
N LYS A 110 0.71 3.24 -11.99
CA LYS A 110 0.16 3.79 -13.25
C LYS A 110 -0.91 4.85 -13.03
N GLU A 111 -1.72 4.75 -11.99
CA GLU A 111 -2.63 5.82 -11.58
C GLU A 111 -1.86 7.05 -11.08
N GLN A 112 -0.76 6.85 -10.34
CA GLN A 112 0.16 7.91 -9.95
C GLN A 112 0.85 8.57 -11.17
N GLU A 113 1.25 7.81 -12.19
CA GLU A 113 1.84 8.33 -13.43
C GLU A 113 0.81 9.06 -14.31
N LYS A 114 -0.43 8.55 -14.43
CA LYS A 114 -1.51 9.27 -15.16
C LYS A 114 -1.93 10.56 -14.46
N GLN A 115 -1.92 10.58 -13.12
CA GLN A 115 -2.12 11.79 -12.34
C GLN A 115 -0.95 12.79 -12.47
N GLN A 116 0.21 12.40 -13.02
CA GLN A 116 1.33 13.30 -13.31
C GLN A 116 1.24 13.96 -14.69
N GLU A 117 0.57 13.34 -15.68
CA GLU A 117 0.41 13.93 -17.02
C GLU A 117 -0.72 14.97 -17.10
N GLU A 118 -1.78 14.84 -16.30
CA GLU A 118 -2.88 15.85 -16.22
C GLU A 118 -2.54 17.06 -15.33
N ASN A 119 -1.39 17.06 -14.65
CA ASN A 119 -1.04 18.04 -13.61
C ASN A 119 0.10 18.98 -14.01
N LYS A 120 0.15 19.42 -15.28
CA LYS A 120 1.10 20.47 -15.70
C LYS A 120 0.76 21.87 -15.20
N ASP A 121 -0.33 22.08 -14.47
CA ASP A 121 -0.76 23.42 -14.01
C ASP A 121 -1.25 23.53 -12.55
N GLN A 122 -0.86 22.64 -11.62
CA GLN A 122 -1.12 22.86 -10.18
C GLN A 122 0.06 22.44 -9.28
N PRO A 123 0.31 23.16 -8.16
CA PRO A 123 1.49 22.98 -7.30
C PRO A 123 1.48 21.62 -6.58
N PRO A 124 2.66 21.11 -6.14
CA PRO A 124 2.86 19.70 -5.85
C PRO A 124 1.97 19.20 -4.69
N LEU A 125 1.25 18.11 -4.93
CA LEU A 125 0.50 17.36 -3.92
C LEU A 125 1.46 16.83 -2.86
N SER A 126 1.11 17.15 -1.62
CA SER A 126 1.83 16.86 -0.39
C SER A 126 2.04 15.35 -0.18
N LYS A 127 3.30 14.90 -0.07
CA LYS A 127 3.69 13.53 0.37
C LYS A 127 3.45 13.27 1.87
N ILE A 128 2.65 14.10 2.52
CA ILE A 128 2.48 14.11 3.97
C ILE A 128 1.17 13.40 4.28
N ILE A 129 1.25 12.22 4.90
CA ILE A 129 0.09 11.43 5.35
C ILE A 129 0.15 11.41 6.87
N THR A 130 -0.82 12.07 7.51
CA THR A 130 -0.94 12.05 8.97
C THR A 130 -1.39 10.67 9.44
N THR A 131 -0.59 10.07 10.30
CA THR A 131 -0.78 8.72 10.84
C THR A 131 -1.66 8.74 12.11
N ASN A 132 -2.21 7.58 12.47
CA ASN A 132 -2.99 7.45 13.72
C ASN A 132 -2.13 7.72 14.96
N GLU A 133 -0.85 7.34 14.93
CA GLU A 133 0.09 7.54 16.03
C GLU A 133 0.38 9.04 16.27
N GLU A 134 0.50 9.83 15.18
CA GLU A 134 0.63 11.29 15.27
C GLU A 134 -0.63 11.93 15.86
N MET A 135 -1.81 11.43 15.49
CA MET A 135 -3.08 11.92 16.06
C MET A 135 -3.23 11.58 17.54
N GLU A 136 -2.79 10.38 17.96
CA GLU A 136 -2.79 9.97 19.37
C GLU A 136 -1.86 10.88 20.21
N ALA A 137 -0.63 11.07 19.74
CA ALA A 137 0.33 11.97 20.36
C ALA A 137 -0.20 13.42 20.43
N TYR A 138 -0.88 13.88 19.37
CA TYR A 138 -1.53 15.19 19.37
C TYR A 138 -2.61 15.32 20.46
N GLN A 139 -3.42 14.28 20.69
CA GLN A 139 -4.43 14.30 21.76
C GLN A 139 -3.80 14.37 23.15
N ILE A 140 -2.66 13.68 23.37
CA ILE A 140 -1.90 13.78 24.62
C ILE A 140 -1.43 15.22 24.84
N VAL A 141 -0.83 15.83 23.83
CA VAL A 141 -0.35 17.22 23.89
C VAL A 141 -1.53 18.19 24.11
N LEU A 142 -2.66 18.01 23.43
CA LEU A 142 -3.88 18.80 23.66
C LEU A 142 -4.40 18.68 25.09
N ALA A 143 -4.38 17.48 25.67
CA ALA A 143 -4.85 17.24 27.03
C ALA A 143 -3.97 17.95 28.06
N ILE A 144 -2.64 17.93 27.87
CA ILE A 144 -1.68 18.65 28.71
C ILE A 144 -1.90 20.17 28.62
N LEU A 145 -1.89 20.70 27.39
CA LEU A 145 -1.93 22.15 27.14
C LEU A 145 -3.30 22.78 27.42
N GLY A 146 -4.38 22.00 27.37
CA GLY A 146 -5.74 22.43 27.67
C GLY A 146 -5.92 23.01 29.09
N ARG A 147 -4.93 22.84 29.98
CA ARG A 147 -4.88 23.47 31.30
C ARG A 147 -4.55 24.96 31.26
N LYS A 148 -3.87 25.44 30.20
CA LYS A 148 -3.41 26.83 30.07
C LYS A 148 -4.01 27.58 28.89
N VAL A 149 -4.38 26.89 27.82
CA VAL A 149 -4.87 27.53 26.60
C VAL A 149 -6.07 26.77 26.04
N ASP A 150 -7.00 27.51 25.45
CA ASP A 150 -8.08 26.93 24.67
C ASP A 150 -7.55 26.02 23.55
N LYS A 151 -8.14 24.84 23.41
CA LYS A 151 -7.75 23.82 22.41
C LYS A 151 -7.78 24.35 20.99
N SER A 152 -8.68 25.29 20.67
CA SER A 152 -8.78 25.91 19.34
C SER A 152 -7.53 26.69 18.91
N ARG A 153 -6.69 27.09 19.87
CA ARG A 153 -5.44 27.81 19.61
C ARG A 153 -4.26 26.85 19.38
N ILE A 154 -4.43 25.56 19.63
CA ILE A 154 -3.39 24.55 19.41
C ILE A 154 -3.66 23.92 18.05
N VAL A 155 -2.67 23.97 17.16
CA VAL A 155 -2.82 23.57 15.77
C VAL A 155 -1.70 22.61 15.38
N GLN A 156 -2.08 21.47 14.82
CA GLN A 156 -1.14 20.53 14.21
C GLN A 156 -0.79 20.94 12.78
N ARG A 157 0.48 20.73 12.39
CA ARG A 157 0.96 20.81 11.02
C ARG A 157 1.88 19.64 10.74
N ASP A 158 1.41 18.78 9.86
CA ASP A 158 2.19 17.65 9.42
C ASP A 158 3.21 18.08 8.36
N THR A 159 4.41 17.52 8.43
CA THR A 159 5.52 17.78 7.50
C THR A 159 6.23 16.48 7.19
N GLN A 160 7.01 16.43 6.11
CA GLN A 160 7.74 15.21 5.74
C GLN A 160 8.75 14.74 6.80
N SER A 161 9.23 15.63 7.67
CA SER A 161 10.30 15.34 8.62
C SER A 161 9.82 15.22 10.06
N TYR A 162 8.62 15.73 10.38
CA TYR A 162 8.03 15.74 11.71
C TYR A 162 6.57 16.19 11.69
N PHE A 163 5.85 15.81 12.72
CA PHE A 163 4.53 16.31 13.04
C PHE A 163 4.63 17.49 14.01
N GLY A 164 4.35 18.70 13.53
CA GLY A 164 4.50 19.94 14.30
C GLY A 164 3.25 20.32 15.07
N ILE A 165 3.39 20.80 16.30
CA ILE A 165 2.29 21.34 17.11
C ILE A 165 2.62 22.79 17.46
N LEU A 166 1.70 23.69 17.14
CA LEU A 166 1.91 25.14 17.11
C LEU A 166 0.84 25.85 17.92
N LEU A 167 1.20 26.99 18.52
CA LEU A 167 0.24 27.92 19.11
C LEU A 167 -0.21 28.94 18.05
N ASP A 168 -1.51 29.24 18.01
CA ASP A 168 -2.17 30.22 17.14
C ASP A 168 -1.91 30.00 15.64
N ASN A 169 -1.69 28.75 15.22
CA ASN A 169 -1.32 28.41 13.84
C ASN A 169 -0.09 29.20 13.32
N ASN A 170 0.84 29.56 14.21
CA ASN A 170 1.96 30.45 13.92
C ASN A 170 3.29 29.71 13.97
N ASN A 171 4.01 29.67 12.84
CA ASN A 171 5.34 29.05 12.72
C ASN A 171 6.40 29.64 13.66
N ARG A 172 6.18 30.85 14.21
CA ARG A 172 7.06 31.49 15.21
C ARG A 172 6.73 31.11 16.66
N LYS A 173 5.68 30.30 16.86
CA LYS A 173 5.23 29.79 18.15
C LYS A 173 5.13 28.24 18.17
N PRO A 174 6.21 27.51 17.85
CA PRO A 174 6.20 26.04 17.91
C PRO A 174 6.17 25.55 19.36
N ILE A 175 5.21 24.69 19.68
CA ILE A 175 5.10 24.11 21.03
C ILE A 175 6.01 22.88 21.13
N CYS A 176 5.89 21.96 20.17
CA CYS A 176 6.78 20.82 20.02
C CYS A 176 6.76 20.28 18.59
N ARG A 177 7.72 19.41 18.26
CA ARG A 177 7.73 18.61 17.02
C ARG A 177 7.88 17.14 17.38
N LEU A 178 7.09 16.29 16.75
CA LEU A 178 7.10 14.84 16.98
C LEU A 178 7.73 14.15 15.77
N HIS A 179 8.78 13.37 16.03
CA HIS A 179 9.46 12.56 15.02
C HIS A 179 9.11 11.09 15.28
N LEU A 180 7.95 10.66 14.76
CA LEU A 180 7.40 9.32 15.02
C LEU A 180 7.66 8.34 13.88
N ASN A 181 7.85 8.85 12.67
CA ASN A 181 8.05 8.04 11.45
C ASN A 181 9.48 7.50 11.26
N THR A 182 10.31 7.52 12.31
CA THR A 182 11.71 7.07 12.30
C THR A 182 11.91 5.84 13.19
N GLY A 183 12.93 5.02 12.91
CA GLY A 183 13.22 3.82 13.72
C GLY A 183 13.53 4.10 15.20
N VAL A 184 13.87 5.35 15.54
CA VAL A 184 13.91 5.87 16.91
C VAL A 184 12.99 7.09 16.97
N LYS A 185 12.13 7.17 17.97
CA LYS A 185 11.14 8.26 18.12
C LYS A 185 11.71 9.39 18.98
N TYR A 186 11.33 10.62 18.65
CA TYR A 186 11.76 11.80 19.38
C TYR A 186 10.67 12.85 19.53
N ILE A 187 10.75 13.61 20.61
CA ILE A 187 10.05 14.88 20.78
C ILE A 187 11.09 16.01 20.79
N SER A 188 10.86 17.02 19.97
CA SER A 188 11.60 18.27 20.02
C SER A 188 10.81 19.32 20.79
N LEU A 189 11.45 19.91 21.79
CA LEU A 189 10.92 20.95 22.68
C LEU A 189 11.65 22.27 22.44
N PHE A 190 11.04 23.39 22.84
CA PHE A 190 11.59 24.72 22.64
C PHE A 190 11.79 25.47 23.94
N ASP A 191 12.98 26.07 24.11
CA ASP A 191 13.29 26.96 25.22
C ASP A 191 12.80 28.40 24.96
N ARG A 192 13.12 29.32 25.89
CA ARG A 192 12.73 30.73 25.79
C ARG A 192 13.36 31.45 24.58
N GLU A 193 14.56 31.04 24.18
CA GLU A 193 15.29 31.58 23.03
C GLU A 193 14.88 30.89 21.72
N LYS A 194 13.92 29.95 21.77
CA LYS A 194 13.42 29.13 20.67
C LYS A 194 14.47 28.15 20.13
N ASN A 195 15.46 27.79 20.94
CA ASN A 195 16.38 26.70 20.65
C ASN A 195 15.64 25.36 20.75
N GLU A 196 15.90 24.46 19.80
CA GLU A 196 15.29 23.13 19.75
C GLU A 196 16.11 22.12 20.54
N ILE A 197 15.48 21.47 21.52
CA ILE A 197 16.06 20.37 22.31
C ILE A 197 15.32 19.10 21.94
N ARG A 198 16.06 18.09 21.47
CA ARG A 198 15.48 16.82 21.03
C ARG A 198 15.68 15.73 22.08
N GLU A 199 14.58 15.17 22.55
CA GLU A 199 14.52 14.12 23.56
C GLU A 199 13.98 12.82 22.95
N LYS A 200 14.57 11.69 23.33
CA LYS A 200 14.15 10.37 22.84
C LYS A 200 12.90 9.91 23.59
N ILE A 201 11.97 9.31 22.85
CA ILE A 201 10.80 8.62 23.41
C ILE A 201 10.72 7.20 22.84
N GLU A 202 10.13 6.28 23.59
CA GLU A 202 9.85 4.91 23.18
C GLU A 202 8.41 4.77 22.69
N THR A 203 7.48 5.43 23.38
CA THR A 203 6.04 5.44 23.08
C THR A 203 5.47 6.86 23.14
N VAL A 204 4.26 7.05 22.59
CA VAL A 204 3.56 8.34 22.66
C VAL A 204 3.19 8.73 24.09
N ASP A 205 3.04 7.75 25.00
CA ASP A 205 2.76 8.01 26.41
C ASP A 205 3.92 8.72 27.13
N ASP A 206 5.16 8.57 26.63
CA ASP A 206 6.32 9.25 27.22
C ASP A 206 6.21 10.79 27.13
N ILE A 207 5.33 11.31 26.26
CA ILE A 207 5.02 12.75 26.16
C ILE A 207 4.57 13.33 27.51
N TYR A 208 3.90 12.55 28.36
CA TYR A 208 3.50 13.00 29.71
C TYR A 208 4.69 13.42 30.58
N SER A 209 5.87 12.81 30.36
CA SER A 209 7.10 13.16 31.09
C SER A 209 7.64 14.55 30.75
N PHE A 210 7.13 15.18 29.68
CA PHE A 210 7.53 16.51 29.22
C PHE A 210 6.45 17.58 29.46
N GLU A 211 5.46 17.30 30.32
CA GLU A 211 4.36 18.20 30.62
C GLU A 211 4.84 19.60 31.05
N ASP A 212 5.78 19.68 31.99
CA ASP A 212 6.29 20.95 32.49
C ASP A 212 6.93 21.80 31.40
N GLN A 213 7.69 21.17 30.50
CA GLN A 213 8.35 21.84 29.39
C GLN A 213 7.31 22.39 28.39
N LEU A 214 6.33 21.57 28.01
CA LEU A 214 5.24 21.97 27.11
C LEU A 214 4.43 23.15 27.68
N LEU A 215 4.10 23.11 28.97
CA LEU A 215 3.39 24.19 29.65
C LEU A 215 4.24 25.46 29.80
N ARG A 216 5.56 25.35 29.95
CA ARG A 216 6.47 26.52 29.98
C ARG A 216 6.61 27.18 28.62
N THR A 217 6.62 26.40 27.52
CA THR A 217 6.68 26.96 26.16
C THR A 217 5.50 27.92 25.89
N ILE A 218 4.31 27.61 26.41
CA ILE A 218 3.15 28.50 26.37
C ILE A 218 3.40 29.81 27.13
N ASP A 219 3.99 29.75 28.32
CA ASP A 219 4.28 30.94 29.13
C ASP A 219 5.22 31.90 28.42
N TYR A 220 6.22 31.38 27.70
CA TYR A 220 7.13 32.21 26.91
C TYR A 220 6.36 33.07 25.90
N TYR A 221 5.39 32.49 25.20
CA TYR A 221 4.58 33.22 24.20
C TYR A 221 3.57 34.19 24.82
N HIS A 222 3.08 33.91 26.03
CA HIS A 222 2.23 34.86 26.75
C HIS A 222 3.04 36.06 27.30
N SER A 223 4.29 35.83 27.74
CA SER A 223 5.17 36.89 28.21
C SER A 223 5.63 37.84 27.10
N GLU A 224 5.84 37.34 25.87
CA GLU A 224 6.14 38.18 24.70
C GLU A 224 4.98 39.15 24.36
N LEU A 225 3.73 38.80 24.71
CA LEU A 225 2.54 39.60 24.44
C LEU A 225 2.33 40.79 25.40
N GLN A 226 3.07 40.84 26.51
CA GLN A 226 3.02 41.95 27.48
C GLN A 226 4.14 42.98 27.28
N ILE A 227 5.10 42.71 26.38
CA ILE A 227 6.26 43.59 26.11
C ILE A 227 6.08 44.39 24.80
N LEU A 228 4.99 44.13 24.06
CA LEU A 228 4.52 44.87 22.88
C LEU A 228 3.31 45.72 23.24
#